data_AF-A0A975R1Z7-F1
#
_entry.id   AF-A0A975R1Z7-F1
#
_cell.length_a   1.000
_cell.length_b   1.000
_cell.length_c   1.000
_cell.angle_alpha   90.00
_cell.angle_beta   90.00
_cell.angle_gamma   90.00
#
_symmetry.space_group_name_H-M   'P 1'
#
loop_
_entity.id
_entity.type
_entity.pdbx_description
1 polymer ?
#
loop_
_entity_poly.entity_id
_entity_poly.type
_entity_poly.pdbx_seq_one_letter_code
_entity_poly.pdbx_strand_id
1 'polypeptide(L)'
;MGTVYRARDEFLDREVAVKLARSAASTPDEQRETDAEAKILARLNHHSLVTLLDAGTHLSDTGTQQVYLVMELVAGPDLRERLQDGPLGARPVAQLGYDLAVGLDYMHGADVVHRDVKPANIMLFDYRGDDTRLRAKLTDFGVALIARGPQPQSGTFTGTAAYMSPEQARGETVGTASDIYSLGLVLLQCLTGVPAYPGPALESAVARLLEPPAIPATLEEGFRVLLREMTALEPQQRPSAHDVSLALYELAVAPRARHRQSPPLIPEDEAERMAAVRRYNLLDTPPDGAFDRITALAARLFSVPVAIVSVVDTDRIWFKSHHGTDVEQIDRDPGLCASAILQDDAWVVSDARADPRTLANPLVAGKFGLQFYAGVPLHTRDGHNLGTLCILDREPRDFTDADVRTLEDLAAIVMNDLELRLEGQQALSA
;
A
#
# COMPACT_ATOMS: atom_id res chain seq x y z
N MET A 1 -32.62 -3.11 -3.70
CA MET A 1 -31.60 -3.85 -2.91
C MET A 1 -31.91 -5.33 -3.00
N GLY A 2 -30.89 -6.14 -3.24
CA GLY A 2 -31.00 -7.60 -3.37
C GLY A 2 -30.69 -8.32 -2.05
N THR A 3 -31.08 -9.59 -1.95
CA THR A 3 -30.76 -10.46 -0.81
C THR A 3 -29.54 -11.30 -1.13
N VAL A 4 -28.61 -11.44 -0.18
CA VAL A 4 -27.41 -12.26 -0.32
C VAL A 4 -27.57 -13.57 0.45
N TYR A 5 -27.23 -14.68 -0.19
CA TYR A 5 -27.30 -16.03 0.37
C TYR A 5 -25.91 -16.68 0.35
N ARG A 6 -25.60 -17.48 1.37
CA ARG A 6 -24.49 -18.45 1.30
C ARG A 6 -24.98 -19.68 0.54
N ALA A 7 -24.22 -20.12 -0.45
CA ALA A 7 -24.55 -21.29 -1.27
C ALA A 7 -23.31 -22.17 -1.51
N ARG A 8 -23.53 -23.37 -2.05
CA ARG A 8 -22.48 -24.30 -2.48
C ARG A 8 -22.55 -24.45 -3.99
N ASP A 9 -21.44 -24.20 -4.67
CA ASP A 9 -21.23 -24.53 -6.08
C ASP A 9 -21.05 -26.05 -6.18
N GLU A 10 -22.06 -26.76 -6.69
CA GLU A 10 -22.07 -28.22 -6.77
C GLU A 10 -21.06 -28.78 -7.76
N PHE A 11 -20.64 -27.99 -8.76
CA PHE A 11 -19.70 -28.44 -9.78
C PHE A 11 -18.25 -28.32 -9.30
N LEU A 12 -17.88 -27.19 -8.68
CA LEU A 12 -16.53 -26.94 -8.17
C LEU A 12 -16.35 -27.31 -6.70
N ASP A 13 -17.42 -27.76 -6.04
CA ASP A 13 -17.47 -28.13 -4.62
C ASP A 13 -16.93 -27.07 -3.65
N ARG A 14 -17.35 -25.82 -3.84
CA ARG A 14 -16.89 -24.66 -3.04
C ARG A 14 -18.05 -23.82 -2.52
N GLU A 15 -17.80 -23.09 -1.44
CA GLU A 15 -18.77 -22.13 -0.92
C GLU A 15 -18.68 -20.79 -1.65
N VAL A 16 -19.85 -20.20 -1.91
CA VAL A 16 -20.00 -18.95 -2.66
C VAL A 16 -21.07 -18.06 -2.01
N ALA A 17 -21.00 -16.77 -2.29
CA ALA A 17 -22.06 -15.82 -1.98
C ALA A 17 -22.92 -15.58 -3.23
N VAL A 18 -24.24 -15.70 -3.12
CA VAL A 18 -25.18 -15.47 -4.23
C VAL A 18 -26.08 -14.30 -3.90
N LYS A 19 -25.98 -13.22 -4.67
CA LYS A 19 -26.85 -12.04 -4.53
C LYS A 19 -27.98 -12.10 -5.55
N LEU A 20 -29.21 -12.06 -5.08
CA LEU A 20 -30.42 -11.99 -5.90
C LEU A 20 -30.99 -10.58 -5.92
N ALA A 21 -31.09 -9.97 -7.10
CA ALA A 21 -31.72 -8.68 -7.31
C ALA A 21 -32.86 -8.79 -8.33
N ARG A 22 -33.87 -7.92 -8.24
CA ARG A 22 -34.87 -7.82 -9.31
C ARG A 22 -34.18 -7.28 -10.56
N SER A 23 -34.43 -7.92 -11.71
CA SER A 23 -34.10 -7.29 -12.98
C SER A 23 -35.00 -6.08 -13.16
N ALA A 24 -34.43 -5.00 -13.63
CA ALA A 24 -35.16 -3.81 -13.98
C ALA A 24 -35.12 -3.49 -15.48
N ALA A 25 -34.38 -4.30 -16.25
CA ALA A 25 -34.49 -4.36 -17.70
C ALA A 25 -35.91 -4.86 -18.06
N SER A 26 -36.65 -3.99 -18.74
CA SER A 26 -38.00 -4.28 -19.24
C SER A 26 -37.99 -4.50 -20.76
N THR A 27 -36.89 -4.14 -21.43
CA THR A 27 -36.71 -4.24 -22.88
C THR A 27 -35.48 -5.09 -23.26
N PRO A 28 -35.45 -5.67 -24.48
CA PRO A 28 -34.29 -6.42 -24.96
C PRO A 28 -33.00 -5.60 -25.06
N ASP A 29 -33.09 -4.30 -25.31
CA ASP A 29 -31.92 -3.42 -25.41
C ASP A 29 -31.33 -3.13 -24.03
N GLU A 30 -32.17 -2.82 -23.03
CA GLU A 30 -31.73 -2.69 -21.62
C GLU A 30 -31.08 -3.98 -21.09
N GLN A 31 -31.57 -5.14 -21.51
CA GLN A 31 -30.96 -6.42 -21.15
C GLN A 31 -29.57 -6.59 -21.76
N ARG A 32 -29.35 -6.17 -23.02
CA ARG A 32 -28.01 -6.26 -23.66
C ARG A 32 -26.99 -5.33 -23.01
N GLU A 33 -27.40 -4.12 -22.60
CA GLU A 33 -26.54 -3.20 -21.85
C GLU A 33 -26.16 -3.79 -20.50
N THR A 34 -27.14 -4.32 -19.77
CA THR A 34 -26.94 -5.02 -18.48
C THR A 34 -25.96 -6.19 -18.61
N ASP A 35 -26.10 -7.01 -19.66
CA ASP A 35 -25.22 -8.15 -19.92
C ASP A 35 -23.78 -7.70 -20.28
N ALA A 36 -23.63 -6.58 -20.98
CA ALA A 36 -22.32 -6.03 -21.33
C ALA A 36 -21.59 -5.49 -20.09
N GLU A 37 -22.30 -4.81 -19.20
CA GLU A 37 -21.75 -4.33 -17.92
C GLU A 37 -21.37 -5.47 -16.99
N ALA A 38 -22.22 -6.50 -16.87
CA ALA A 38 -21.91 -7.70 -16.09
C ALA A 38 -20.64 -8.40 -16.58
N LYS A 39 -20.40 -8.44 -17.90
CA LYS A 39 -19.17 -8.99 -18.49
C LYS A 39 -17.92 -8.16 -18.18
N ILE A 40 -18.04 -6.84 -18.08
CA ILE A 40 -16.92 -5.97 -17.65
C ILE A 40 -16.60 -6.25 -16.19
N LEU A 41 -17.63 -6.29 -15.34
CA LEU A 41 -17.48 -6.56 -13.91
C LEU A 41 -16.90 -7.95 -13.63
N ALA A 42 -17.28 -8.97 -14.41
CA ALA A 42 -16.75 -10.32 -14.30
C ALA A 42 -15.26 -10.44 -14.68
N ARG A 43 -14.70 -9.47 -15.40
CA ARG A 43 -13.26 -9.45 -15.75
C ARG A 43 -12.39 -8.81 -14.67
N LEU A 44 -12.99 -8.08 -13.74
CA LEU A 44 -12.26 -7.45 -12.64
C LEU A 44 -11.81 -8.53 -11.66
N ASN A 45 -10.50 -8.67 -11.51
CA ASN A 45 -9.89 -9.60 -10.55
C ASN A 45 -8.77 -8.88 -9.83
N HIS A 46 -9.01 -8.56 -8.55
CA HIS A 46 -8.06 -7.82 -7.73
C HIS A 46 -8.21 -8.24 -6.27
N HIS A 47 -7.10 -8.26 -5.52
CA HIS A 47 -7.09 -8.77 -4.15
C HIS A 47 -7.99 -7.96 -3.19
N SER A 48 -8.22 -6.67 -3.49
CA SER A 48 -9.08 -5.78 -2.71
C SER A 48 -10.52 -5.68 -3.22
N LEU A 49 -10.91 -6.49 -4.20
CA LEU A 49 -12.28 -6.58 -4.69
C LEU A 49 -12.82 -7.98 -4.42
N VAL A 50 -14.13 -8.07 -4.17
CA VAL A 50 -14.84 -9.34 -4.16
C VAL A 50 -14.97 -9.83 -5.60
N THR A 51 -14.40 -11.00 -5.87
CA THR A 51 -14.41 -11.61 -7.21
C THR A 51 -15.81 -12.04 -7.61
N LEU A 52 -16.29 -11.56 -8.75
CA LEU A 52 -17.50 -12.08 -9.39
C LEU A 52 -17.15 -13.35 -10.16
N LEU A 53 -17.76 -14.47 -9.76
CA LEU A 53 -17.48 -15.80 -10.30
C LEU A 53 -18.40 -16.16 -11.46
N ASP A 54 -19.68 -15.80 -11.35
CA ASP A 54 -20.69 -16.05 -12.37
C ASP A 54 -21.85 -15.04 -12.23
N ALA A 55 -22.65 -14.88 -13.27
CA ALA A 55 -23.83 -14.06 -13.28
C ALA A 55 -24.88 -14.63 -14.25
N GLY A 56 -26.15 -14.50 -13.90
CA GLY A 56 -27.22 -14.94 -14.79
C GLY A 56 -28.57 -14.37 -14.41
N THR A 57 -29.60 -14.82 -15.12
CA THR A 57 -31.00 -14.47 -14.84
C THR A 57 -31.78 -15.72 -14.46
N HIS A 58 -32.71 -15.55 -13.52
CA HIS A 58 -33.59 -16.59 -13.03
C HIS A 58 -35.02 -16.05 -12.97
N LEU A 59 -36.02 -16.86 -13.33
CA LEU A 59 -37.41 -16.50 -13.17
C LEU A 59 -37.87 -16.96 -11.79
N SER A 60 -38.24 -16.03 -10.89
CA SER A 60 -38.78 -16.43 -9.59
C SER A 60 -40.08 -17.23 -9.72
N ASP A 61 -40.48 -17.93 -8.67
CA ASP A 61 -41.76 -18.66 -8.60
C ASP A 61 -42.98 -17.77 -8.86
N THR A 62 -42.84 -16.46 -8.63
CA THR A 62 -43.84 -15.42 -8.92
C THR A 62 -43.80 -14.91 -10.35
N GLY A 63 -43.04 -15.55 -11.25
CA GLY A 63 -42.85 -15.17 -12.65
C GLY A 63 -42.03 -13.90 -12.85
N THR A 64 -41.26 -13.46 -11.85
CA THR A 64 -40.53 -12.19 -11.89
C THR A 64 -39.07 -12.46 -12.26
N GLN A 65 -38.54 -11.77 -13.28
CA GLN A 65 -37.14 -11.95 -13.67
C GLN A 65 -36.20 -11.35 -12.61
N GLN A 66 -35.29 -12.18 -12.11
CA GLN A 66 -34.26 -11.83 -11.14
C GLN A 66 -32.89 -12.01 -11.78
N VAL A 67 -31.95 -11.14 -11.43
CA VAL A 67 -30.54 -11.31 -11.71
C VAL A 67 -29.89 -11.96 -10.50
N TYR A 68 -29.10 -13.00 -10.72
CA TYR A 68 -28.24 -13.57 -9.69
C TYR A 68 -26.77 -13.28 -10.00
N LEU A 69 -26.01 -12.94 -8.97
CA LEU A 69 -24.56 -12.73 -9.03
C LEU A 69 -23.91 -13.72 -8.06
N VAL A 70 -23.05 -14.58 -8.57
CA VAL A 70 -22.26 -15.54 -7.79
C VAL A 70 -20.90 -14.94 -7.54
N MET A 71 -20.51 -14.81 -6.29
CA MET A 71 -19.31 -14.10 -5.85
C MET A 71 -18.49 -14.98 -4.90
N GLU A 72 -17.20 -14.67 -4.75
CA GLU A 72 -16.42 -15.27 -3.68
C GLU A 72 -17.07 -15.00 -2.31
N LEU A 73 -17.09 -16.01 -1.45
CA LEU A 73 -17.57 -15.86 -0.09
C LEU A 73 -16.42 -15.33 0.77
N VAL A 74 -16.49 -14.06 1.17
CA VAL A 74 -15.52 -13.49 2.13
C VAL A 74 -15.96 -13.86 3.55
N ALA A 75 -15.10 -14.59 4.26
CA ALA A 75 -15.33 -14.95 5.65
C ALA A 75 -14.91 -13.79 6.58
N GLY A 76 -15.89 -13.11 7.16
CA GLY A 76 -15.70 -12.06 8.15
C GLY A 76 -16.85 -11.04 8.16
N PRO A 77 -16.89 -10.14 9.14
CA PRO A 77 -17.92 -9.12 9.23
C PRO A 77 -17.73 -8.03 8.16
N ASP A 78 -18.80 -7.28 7.91
CA ASP A 78 -18.68 -6.01 7.18
C ASP A 78 -18.12 -4.90 8.09
N LEU A 79 -17.59 -3.83 7.51
CA LEU A 79 -17.03 -2.72 8.29
C LEU A 79 -18.08 -2.00 9.13
N ARG A 80 -19.36 -2.00 8.73
CA ARG A 80 -20.45 -1.42 9.54
C ARG A 80 -20.61 -2.19 10.85
N GLU A 81 -20.58 -3.51 10.81
CA GLU A 81 -20.60 -4.37 12.00
C GLU A 81 -19.38 -4.10 12.88
N ARG A 82 -18.18 -4.05 12.29
CA ARG A 82 -16.95 -3.75 13.03
C ARG A 82 -16.96 -2.39 13.73
N LEU A 83 -17.61 -1.38 13.15
CA LEU A 83 -17.70 -0.04 13.75
C LEU A 83 -18.65 0.02 14.97
N GLN A 84 -19.45 -1.04 15.22
CA GLN A 84 -20.25 -1.14 16.45
C GLN A 84 -19.36 -1.30 17.69
N ASP A 85 -18.16 -1.86 17.53
CA ASP A 85 -17.16 -2.00 18.61
C ASP A 85 -16.43 -0.67 18.91
N GLY A 86 -16.72 0.39 18.15
CA GLY A 86 -16.14 1.71 18.29
C GLY A 86 -15.09 2.07 17.22
N PRO A 87 -14.47 3.26 17.35
CA PRO A 87 -13.52 3.77 16.37
C PRO A 87 -12.26 2.90 16.26
N LEU A 88 -11.65 2.95 15.09
CA LEU A 88 -10.39 2.30 14.76
C LEU A 88 -9.21 3.25 14.98
N GLY A 89 -8.06 2.67 15.34
CA GLY A 89 -6.82 3.44 15.42
C GLY A 89 -6.34 3.91 14.05
N ALA A 90 -5.58 5.01 14.02
CA ALA A 90 -5.08 5.64 12.79
C ALA A 90 -4.38 4.65 11.83
N ARG A 91 -3.51 3.79 12.34
CA ARG A 91 -2.77 2.82 11.52
C ARG A 91 -3.67 1.74 10.89
N PRO A 92 -4.55 1.05 11.64
CA PRO A 92 -5.56 0.18 11.03
C PRO A 92 -6.42 0.87 9.97
N VAL A 93 -6.82 2.14 10.20
CA VAL A 93 -7.58 2.91 9.21
C VAL A 93 -6.75 3.18 7.96
N ALA A 94 -5.47 3.52 8.10
CA ALA A 94 -4.58 3.73 6.97
C ALA A 94 -4.38 2.44 6.16
N GLN A 95 -4.18 1.30 6.82
CA GLN A 95 -4.04 -0.01 6.17
C GLN A 95 -5.31 -0.45 5.43
N LEU A 96 -6.47 -0.31 6.08
CA LEU A 96 -7.75 -0.60 5.47
C LEU A 96 -8.02 0.34 4.29
N GLY A 97 -7.77 1.63 4.48
CA GLY A 97 -7.95 2.63 3.45
C GLY A 97 -7.03 2.41 2.25
N TYR A 98 -5.78 1.99 2.48
CA TYR A 98 -4.85 1.59 1.42
C TYR A 98 -5.42 0.44 0.59
N ASP A 99 -5.88 -0.64 1.24
CA ASP A 99 -6.46 -1.80 0.55
C ASP A 99 -7.65 -1.37 -0.33
N LEU A 100 -8.53 -0.51 0.19
CA LEU A 100 -9.67 0.01 -0.56
C LEU A 100 -9.26 0.92 -1.72
N ALA A 101 -8.28 1.81 -1.50
CA ALA A 101 -7.81 2.76 -2.49
C ALA A 101 -7.15 2.06 -3.69
N VAL A 102 -6.31 1.04 -3.46
CA VAL A 102 -5.75 0.25 -4.58
C VAL A 102 -6.82 -0.55 -5.34
N GLY A 103 -7.88 -0.99 -4.64
CA GLY A 103 -9.04 -1.61 -5.28
C GLY A 103 -9.81 -0.64 -6.17
N LEU A 104 -10.04 0.58 -5.69
CA LEU A 104 -10.68 1.64 -6.48
C LEU A 104 -9.81 2.07 -7.66
N ASP A 105 -8.49 2.21 -7.48
CA ASP A 105 -7.55 2.56 -8.55
C ASP A 105 -7.60 1.56 -9.70
N TYR A 106 -7.57 0.26 -9.37
CA TYR A 106 -7.74 -0.81 -10.34
C TYR A 106 -9.08 -0.73 -11.09
N MET A 107 -10.19 -0.49 -10.38
CA MET A 107 -11.51 -0.34 -11.03
C MET A 107 -11.59 0.90 -11.93
N HIS A 108 -11.06 2.03 -11.45
CA HIS A 108 -11.08 3.31 -12.14
C HIS A 108 -10.23 3.25 -13.42
N GLY A 109 -9.11 2.52 -13.40
CA GLY A 109 -8.30 2.24 -14.60
C GLY A 109 -9.00 1.36 -15.65
N ALA A 110 -10.10 0.69 -15.29
CA ALA A 110 -10.98 -0.04 -16.19
C ALA A 110 -12.28 0.73 -16.54
N ASP A 111 -12.32 2.04 -16.28
CA ASP A 111 -13.48 2.91 -16.47
C ASP A 111 -14.74 2.50 -15.67
N VAL A 112 -14.56 1.77 -14.56
CA VAL A 112 -15.65 1.33 -13.69
C VAL A 112 -15.69 2.19 -12.42
N VAL A 113 -16.86 2.78 -12.13
CA VAL A 113 -17.12 3.54 -10.89
C VAL A 113 -17.97 2.69 -9.95
N HIS A 114 -17.60 2.62 -8.66
CA HIS A 114 -18.32 1.83 -7.67
C HIS A 114 -19.71 2.42 -7.34
N ARG A 115 -19.80 3.74 -7.13
CA ARG A 115 -21.02 4.53 -6.84
C ARG A 115 -21.72 4.29 -5.50
N ASP A 116 -21.25 3.36 -4.69
CA ASP A 116 -21.91 2.97 -3.43
C ASP A 116 -20.87 2.54 -2.38
N VAL A 117 -19.74 3.24 -2.29
CA VAL A 117 -18.72 2.97 -1.27
C VAL A 117 -19.29 3.35 0.10
N LYS A 118 -19.38 2.37 0.99
CA LYS A 118 -19.91 2.52 2.36
C LYS A 118 -19.47 1.36 3.24
N PRO A 119 -19.56 1.46 4.58
CA PRO A 119 -19.08 0.41 5.48
C PRO A 119 -19.76 -0.96 5.27
N ALA A 120 -21.05 -0.99 4.89
CA ALA A 120 -21.75 -2.25 4.60
C ALA A 120 -21.30 -2.96 3.30
N ASN A 121 -20.56 -2.26 2.43
CA ASN A 121 -20.00 -2.81 1.19
C ASN A 121 -18.48 -3.06 1.31
N ILE A 122 -17.94 -3.06 2.53
CA ILE A 122 -16.54 -3.32 2.81
C ILE A 122 -16.46 -4.55 3.69
N MET A 123 -16.00 -5.66 3.12
CA MET A 123 -15.81 -6.92 3.83
C MET A 123 -14.43 -6.94 4.48
N LEU A 124 -14.38 -7.36 5.74
CA LEU A 124 -13.14 -7.52 6.49
C LEU A 124 -12.76 -8.99 6.55
N PHE A 125 -11.47 -9.29 6.48
CA PHE A 125 -10.97 -10.66 6.59
C PHE A 125 -9.53 -10.68 7.13
N ASP A 126 -9.16 -11.84 7.68
CA ASP A 126 -7.81 -12.14 8.17
C ASP A 126 -7.38 -13.50 7.60
N TYR A 127 -6.20 -13.54 6.98
CA TYR A 127 -5.63 -14.78 6.43
C TYR A 127 -4.95 -15.65 7.49
N ARG A 128 -4.51 -15.07 8.61
CA ARG A 128 -3.67 -15.75 9.62
C ARG A 128 -4.40 -15.99 10.94
N GLY A 129 -5.54 -15.32 11.16
CA GLY A 129 -6.31 -15.44 12.40
C GLY A 129 -5.53 -14.96 13.63
N ASP A 130 -4.52 -14.12 13.42
CA ASP A 130 -3.63 -13.60 14.45
C ASP A 130 -3.86 -12.09 14.72
N ASP A 131 -4.90 -11.50 14.10
CA ASP A 131 -5.27 -10.08 14.22
C ASP A 131 -4.13 -9.11 13.88
N THR A 132 -3.07 -9.56 13.19
CA THR A 132 -1.88 -8.72 12.92
C THR A 132 -2.16 -7.61 11.91
N ARG A 133 -3.09 -7.83 10.99
CA ARG A 133 -3.53 -6.82 10.00
C ARG A 133 -4.95 -7.10 9.53
N LEU A 134 -5.83 -6.13 9.78
CA LEU A 134 -7.17 -6.09 9.19
C LEU A 134 -7.05 -5.82 7.69
N ARG A 135 -7.51 -6.76 6.84
CA ARG A 135 -7.60 -6.55 5.39
C ARG A 135 -9.03 -6.26 4.97
N ALA A 136 -9.18 -5.51 3.88
CA ALA A 136 -10.47 -5.09 3.39
C ALA A 136 -10.67 -5.42 1.90
N LYS A 137 -11.90 -5.80 1.54
CA LYS A 137 -12.35 -6.01 0.16
C LYS A 137 -13.63 -5.21 -0.09
N LEU A 138 -13.71 -4.53 -1.23
CA LEU A 138 -14.95 -3.92 -1.70
C LEU A 138 -15.86 -4.97 -2.32
N THR A 139 -17.13 -4.93 -1.95
CA THR A 139 -18.20 -5.74 -2.54
C THR A 139 -19.25 -4.82 -3.15
N ASP A 140 -20.19 -5.40 -3.89
CA ASP A 140 -21.35 -4.69 -4.45
C ASP A 140 -21.01 -3.53 -5.41
N PHE A 141 -19.78 -3.51 -5.94
CA PHE A 141 -19.39 -2.61 -7.00
C PHE A 141 -20.20 -2.92 -8.28
N GLY A 142 -20.72 -1.88 -8.94
CA GLY A 142 -21.46 -2.03 -10.19
C GLY A 142 -22.84 -2.71 -10.08
N VAL A 143 -23.27 -3.17 -8.90
CA VAL A 143 -24.61 -3.77 -8.72
C VAL A 143 -25.72 -2.73 -8.93
N ALA A 144 -25.44 -1.44 -8.70
CA ALA A 144 -26.34 -0.34 -9.02
C ALA A 144 -26.50 -0.09 -10.55
N LEU A 145 -25.57 -0.60 -11.36
CA LEU A 145 -25.61 -0.55 -12.82
C LEU A 145 -26.48 -1.69 -13.36
N ILE A 146 -26.23 -2.91 -12.89
CA ILE A 146 -26.95 -4.14 -13.28
C ILE A 146 -28.41 -4.16 -12.80
N ALA A 147 -28.70 -3.58 -11.62
CA ALA A 147 -30.04 -3.61 -11.00
C ALA A 147 -30.91 -2.37 -11.34
N ARG A 148 -30.55 -1.58 -12.36
CA ARG A 148 -31.17 -0.27 -12.66
C ARG A 148 -32.69 -0.33 -12.88
N GLY A 149 -33.45 0.02 -11.84
CA GLY A 149 -34.59 0.93 -12.04
C GLY A 149 -34.04 2.31 -12.41
N PRO A 150 -34.87 3.22 -12.97
CA PRO A 150 -34.41 4.52 -13.44
C PRO A 150 -33.60 5.23 -12.36
N GLN A 151 -32.53 5.91 -12.80
CA GLN A 151 -31.84 6.98 -12.07
C GLN A 151 -32.87 7.69 -11.17
N PRO A 152 -32.64 7.89 -9.86
CA PRO A 152 -33.69 8.36 -8.96
C PRO A 152 -34.23 9.69 -9.47
N GLN A 153 -35.34 9.62 -10.22
CA GLN A 153 -36.15 10.76 -10.54
C GLN A 153 -36.84 11.08 -9.22
N SER A 154 -36.39 12.17 -8.60
CA SER A 154 -37.05 12.79 -7.45
C SER A 154 -36.86 12.07 -6.10
N GLY A 155 -35.89 12.55 -5.33
CA GLY A 155 -36.02 12.75 -3.88
C GLY A 155 -36.22 11.53 -2.96
N THR A 156 -36.17 10.30 -3.46
CA THR A 156 -36.28 9.08 -2.63
C THR A 156 -34.90 8.59 -2.24
N PHE A 157 -34.38 9.14 -1.15
CA PHE A 157 -33.11 8.72 -0.54
C PHE A 157 -33.30 7.36 0.17
N THR A 158 -33.05 6.25 -0.52
CA THR A 158 -33.11 4.91 0.09
C THR A 158 -31.92 4.69 1.03
N GLY A 159 -32.10 4.95 2.33
CA GLY A 159 -31.35 4.40 3.48
C GLY A 159 -29.81 4.54 3.55
N THR A 160 -29.18 5.01 2.49
CA THR A 160 -27.72 4.90 2.23
C THR A 160 -27.11 6.27 1.98
N ALA A 161 -27.86 7.33 2.23
CA ALA A 161 -27.42 8.67 1.86
C ALA A 161 -26.20 9.14 2.64
N ALA A 162 -25.86 8.56 3.79
CA ALA A 162 -24.78 9.06 4.64
C ALA A 162 -23.42 9.22 3.94
N TYR A 163 -23.13 8.43 2.90
CA TYR A 163 -21.84 8.42 2.20
C TYR A 163 -21.90 8.94 0.75
N MET A 164 -23.06 9.38 0.27
CA MET A 164 -23.19 9.90 -1.10
C MET A 164 -22.39 11.19 -1.30
N SER A 165 -21.77 11.34 -2.46
CA SER A 165 -21.09 12.58 -2.85
C SER A 165 -22.06 13.74 -3.15
N PRO A 166 -21.61 15.00 -3.15
CA PRO A 166 -22.43 16.16 -3.50
C PRO A 166 -23.09 16.03 -4.88
N GLU A 167 -22.34 15.61 -5.90
CA GLU A 167 -22.86 15.40 -7.25
C GLU A 167 -23.90 14.27 -7.32
N GLN A 168 -23.73 13.19 -6.53
CA GLN A 168 -24.76 12.16 -6.39
C GLN A 168 -26.04 12.71 -5.74
N ALA A 169 -25.90 13.55 -4.71
CA ALA A 169 -27.04 14.18 -4.04
C ALA A 169 -27.78 15.18 -4.94
N ARG A 170 -27.09 15.83 -5.89
CA ARG A 170 -27.69 16.70 -6.92
C ARG A 170 -28.26 15.94 -8.12
N GLY A 171 -27.95 14.64 -8.25
CA GLY A 171 -28.30 13.86 -9.43
C GLY A 171 -27.49 14.21 -10.68
N GLU A 172 -26.28 14.76 -10.49
CA GLU A 172 -25.33 15.09 -11.55
C GLU A 172 -24.60 13.82 -12.04
N THR A 173 -23.76 13.98 -13.07
CA THR A 173 -22.92 12.89 -13.58
C THR A 173 -21.93 12.42 -12.52
N VAL A 174 -22.01 11.14 -12.17
CA VAL A 174 -21.16 10.50 -11.16
C VAL A 174 -19.89 9.96 -11.82
N GLY A 175 -18.74 10.41 -11.36
CA GLY A 175 -17.41 9.99 -11.82
C GLY A 175 -16.63 9.23 -10.75
N THR A 176 -15.38 8.88 -11.06
CA THR A 176 -14.45 8.20 -10.14
C THR A 176 -14.22 9.01 -8.84
N ALA A 177 -14.21 10.34 -8.95
CA ALA A 177 -14.10 11.26 -7.80
C ALA A 177 -15.25 11.12 -6.78
N SER A 178 -16.40 10.55 -7.16
CA SER A 178 -17.50 10.27 -6.23
C SER A 178 -17.12 9.16 -5.26
N ASP A 179 -16.43 8.11 -5.72
CA ASP A 179 -15.95 7.03 -4.86
C ASP A 179 -14.90 7.53 -3.86
N ILE A 180 -14.06 8.47 -4.27
CA ILE A 180 -13.05 9.11 -3.39
C ILE A 180 -13.71 9.88 -2.25
N TYR A 181 -14.76 10.64 -2.56
CA TYR A 181 -15.54 11.34 -1.54
C TYR A 181 -16.17 10.37 -0.54
N SER A 182 -16.83 9.32 -1.06
CA SER A 182 -17.44 8.29 -0.22
C SER A 182 -16.42 7.55 0.64
N LEU A 183 -15.26 7.20 0.09
CA LEU A 183 -14.16 6.61 0.86
C LEU A 183 -13.66 7.58 1.95
N GLY A 184 -13.54 8.87 1.67
CA GLY A 184 -13.17 9.89 2.66
C GLY A 184 -14.13 9.92 3.85
N LEU A 185 -15.44 9.83 3.59
CA LEU A 185 -16.45 9.74 4.66
C LEU A 185 -16.36 8.43 5.46
N VAL A 186 -16.07 7.31 4.80
CA VAL A 186 -15.84 6.01 5.47
C VAL A 186 -14.62 6.10 6.41
N LEU A 187 -13.50 6.61 5.93
CA LEU A 187 -12.27 6.74 6.72
C LEU A 187 -12.47 7.70 7.91
N LEU A 188 -13.17 8.81 7.70
CA LEU A 188 -13.51 9.76 8.78
C LEU A 188 -14.39 9.09 9.85
N GLN A 189 -15.38 8.29 9.45
CA GLN A 189 -16.18 7.53 10.40
C GLN A 189 -15.33 6.48 11.12
N CYS A 190 -14.41 5.80 10.44
CA CYS A 190 -13.54 4.83 11.09
C CYS A 190 -12.72 5.46 12.22
N LEU A 191 -12.22 6.68 12.02
CA LEU A 191 -11.41 7.39 13.02
C LEU A 191 -12.23 7.98 14.16
N THR A 192 -13.46 8.41 13.89
CA THR A 192 -14.30 9.13 14.87
C THR A 192 -15.35 8.26 15.54
N GLY A 193 -15.67 7.12 14.93
CA GLY A 193 -16.77 6.23 15.33
C GLY A 193 -18.16 6.74 14.95
N VAL A 194 -18.27 7.93 14.35
CA VAL A 194 -19.56 8.56 14.03
C VAL A 194 -19.62 8.98 12.56
N PRO A 195 -20.78 8.84 11.89
CA PRO A 195 -20.94 9.36 10.54
C PRO A 195 -20.71 10.88 10.49
N ALA A 196 -20.03 11.37 9.46
CA ALA A 196 -19.75 12.80 9.30
C ALA A 196 -21.03 13.66 9.19
N TYR A 197 -22.08 13.09 8.59
CA TYR A 197 -23.40 13.70 8.45
C TYR A 197 -24.45 12.81 9.10
N PRO A 198 -24.61 12.86 10.43
CA PRO A 198 -25.61 12.08 11.12
C PRO A 198 -27.02 12.58 10.78
N GLY A 199 -28.01 11.69 10.89
CA GLY A 199 -29.42 12.05 10.72
C GLY A 199 -30.11 11.36 9.54
N PRO A 200 -31.37 11.74 9.27
CA PRO A 200 -32.15 11.23 8.16
C PRO A 200 -31.48 11.46 6.82
N ALA A 201 -31.73 10.55 5.87
CA ALA A 201 -31.05 10.51 4.59
C ALA A 201 -31.13 11.84 3.79
N LEU A 202 -32.27 12.52 3.82
CA LEU A 202 -32.48 13.82 3.18
C LEU A 202 -31.67 14.93 3.86
N GLU A 203 -31.63 14.97 5.20
CA GLU A 203 -30.89 15.98 5.95
C GLU A 203 -29.39 15.84 5.72
N SER A 204 -28.86 14.61 5.80
CA SER A 204 -27.45 14.34 5.50
C SER A 204 -27.10 14.72 4.06
N ALA A 205 -28.00 14.46 3.10
CA ALA A 205 -27.81 14.83 1.70
C ALA A 205 -27.81 16.33 1.47
N VAL A 206 -28.65 17.10 2.18
CA VAL A 206 -28.64 18.57 2.09
C VAL A 206 -27.41 19.15 2.77
N ALA A 207 -27.04 18.67 3.96
CA ALA A 207 -25.92 19.21 4.75
C ALA A 207 -24.60 19.21 3.98
N ARG A 208 -24.28 18.13 3.26
CA ARG A 208 -23.04 18.04 2.47
C ARG A 208 -23.00 18.90 1.21
N LEU A 209 -24.14 19.41 0.76
CA LEU A 209 -24.18 20.36 -0.35
C LEU A 209 -23.81 21.77 0.10
N LEU A 210 -23.94 22.04 1.40
CA LEU A 210 -23.71 23.35 1.99
C LEU A 210 -22.30 23.45 2.56
N GLU A 211 -21.84 22.43 3.29
CA GLU A 211 -20.55 22.48 4.00
C GLU A 211 -19.77 21.15 3.90
N PRO A 212 -18.43 21.21 3.79
CA PRO A 212 -17.59 20.03 3.90
C PRO A 212 -17.70 19.41 5.31
N PRO A 213 -17.35 18.12 5.48
CA PRO A 213 -17.51 17.46 6.76
C PRO A 213 -16.57 18.06 7.81
N ALA A 214 -17.03 18.09 9.06
CA ALA A 214 -16.18 18.50 10.16
C ALA A 214 -15.08 17.46 10.42
N ILE A 215 -13.82 17.85 10.21
CA ILE A 215 -12.65 17.01 10.48
C ILE A 215 -12.07 17.44 11.84
N PRO A 216 -12.11 16.58 12.88
CA PRO A 216 -11.63 16.95 14.21
C PRO A 216 -10.14 17.32 14.21
N ALA A 217 -9.81 18.43 14.88
CA ALA A 217 -8.43 18.88 15.00
C ALA A 217 -7.53 17.90 15.78
N THR A 218 -8.14 16.97 16.53
CA THR A 218 -7.48 15.89 17.28
C THR A 218 -6.93 14.77 16.39
N LEU A 219 -7.33 14.69 15.13
CA LEU A 219 -6.78 13.73 14.19
C LEU A 219 -5.35 14.12 13.78
N GLU A 220 -4.56 13.11 13.43
CA GLU A 220 -3.20 13.28 12.91
C GLU A 220 -3.18 14.13 11.64
N GLU A 221 -2.15 14.96 11.47
CA GLU A 221 -2.13 15.97 10.42
C GLU A 221 -2.29 15.39 9.02
N GLY A 222 -1.61 14.28 8.73
CA GLY A 222 -1.74 13.64 7.41
C GLY A 222 -3.16 13.16 7.12
N PHE A 223 -3.88 12.62 8.12
CA PHE A 223 -5.30 12.32 7.97
C PHE A 223 -6.14 13.58 7.79
N ARG A 224 -5.85 14.68 8.48
CA ARG A 224 -6.61 15.93 8.32
C ARG A 224 -6.49 16.50 6.92
N VAL A 225 -5.28 16.49 6.37
CA VAL A 225 -5.00 16.95 5.00
C VAL A 225 -5.71 16.05 4.00
N LEU A 226 -5.45 14.74 4.06
CA LEU A 226 -6.01 13.78 3.11
C LEU A 226 -7.54 13.77 3.12
N LEU A 227 -8.17 13.72 4.30
CA LEU A 227 -9.63 13.71 4.41
C LEU A 227 -10.25 15.00 3.86
N ARG A 228 -9.58 16.16 4.03
CA ARG A 228 -10.06 17.43 3.49
C ARG A 228 -10.06 17.43 1.97
N GLU A 229 -9.00 16.89 1.36
CA GLU A 229 -8.88 16.79 -0.09
C GLU A 229 -9.88 15.76 -0.66
N MET A 230 -9.99 14.58 -0.05
CA MET A 230 -10.95 13.54 -0.46
C MET A 230 -12.40 14.02 -0.38
N THR A 231 -12.73 14.85 0.62
CA THR A 231 -14.10 15.33 0.87
C THR A 231 -14.36 16.74 0.35
N ALA A 232 -13.54 17.22 -0.59
CA ALA A 232 -13.78 18.49 -1.27
C ALA A 232 -15.14 18.47 -2.00
N LEU A 233 -15.87 19.60 -1.96
CA LEU A 233 -17.19 19.70 -2.59
C LEU A 233 -17.12 19.56 -4.11
N GLU A 234 -16.09 20.15 -4.70
CA GLU A 234 -15.81 20.12 -6.14
C GLU A 234 -15.07 18.82 -6.52
N PRO A 235 -15.62 17.96 -7.40
CA PRO A 235 -15.01 16.67 -7.75
C PRO A 235 -13.56 16.76 -8.25
N GLN A 236 -13.25 17.80 -9.03
CA GLN A 236 -11.94 18.06 -9.63
C GLN A 236 -10.85 18.47 -8.62
N GLN A 237 -11.22 18.80 -7.38
CA GLN A 237 -10.27 19.10 -6.30
C GLN A 237 -9.88 17.85 -5.51
N ARG A 238 -10.54 16.72 -5.78
CA ARG A 238 -10.29 15.46 -5.07
C ARG A 238 -9.11 14.74 -5.72
N PRO A 239 -8.25 14.08 -4.93
CA PRO A 239 -7.14 13.27 -5.43
C PRO A 239 -7.65 12.04 -6.20
N SER A 240 -6.78 11.44 -7.01
CA SER A 240 -7.08 10.14 -7.63
C SER A 240 -7.04 9.00 -6.61
N ALA A 241 -7.61 7.85 -6.93
CA ALA A 241 -7.50 6.65 -6.09
C ALA A 241 -6.03 6.23 -5.88
N HIS A 242 -5.20 6.40 -6.92
CA HIS A 242 -3.76 6.21 -6.85
C HIS A 242 -3.10 7.11 -5.80
N ASP A 243 -3.34 8.42 -5.85
CA ASP A 243 -2.75 9.39 -4.91
C ASP A 243 -3.22 9.10 -3.47
N VAL A 244 -4.49 8.75 -3.29
CA VAL A 244 -5.05 8.35 -1.99
C VAL A 244 -4.35 7.10 -1.47
N SER A 245 -4.07 6.12 -2.34
CA SER A 245 -3.35 4.90 -1.94
C SER A 245 -1.93 5.22 -1.46
N LEU A 246 -1.20 6.11 -2.14
CA LEU A 246 0.13 6.53 -1.73
C LEU A 246 0.10 7.25 -0.37
N ALA A 247 -0.83 8.21 -0.20
CA ALA A 247 -0.98 8.93 1.06
C ALA A 247 -1.35 8.00 2.24
N LEU A 248 -2.20 7.00 2.01
CA LEU A 248 -2.59 6.03 3.05
C LEU A 248 -1.49 5.01 3.32
N TYR A 249 -0.70 4.64 2.31
CA TYR A 249 0.51 3.85 2.51
C TYR A 249 1.49 4.60 3.41
N GLU A 250 1.76 5.86 3.08
CA GLU A 250 2.59 6.74 3.91
C GLU A 250 2.02 6.84 5.32
N LEU A 251 0.72 7.02 5.54
CA LEU A 251 0.14 7.06 6.89
C LEU A 251 0.18 5.72 7.64
N ALA A 252 0.17 4.60 6.91
CA ALA A 252 0.26 3.26 7.50
C ALA A 252 1.69 2.89 7.90
N VAL A 253 2.67 3.44 7.18
CA VAL A 253 4.11 3.22 7.34
C VAL A 253 4.78 4.34 8.14
N ALA A 254 4.16 5.53 8.19
CA ALA A 254 4.69 6.74 8.81
C ALA A 254 5.11 6.43 10.25
N PRO A 255 6.37 6.66 10.60
CA PRO A 255 6.82 6.49 11.96
C PRO A 255 6.13 7.56 12.80
N ARG A 256 5.19 7.14 13.65
CA ARG A 256 4.69 8.00 14.73
C ARG A 256 5.91 8.57 15.46
N ALA A 257 6.05 9.88 15.44
CA ALA A 257 6.92 10.58 16.36
C ALA A 257 6.54 10.17 17.80
N ARG A 258 7.34 9.23 18.33
CA ARG A 258 7.52 8.81 19.73
C ARG A 258 6.44 7.92 20.36
N HIS A 259 6.92 6.72 20.76
CA HIS A 259 6.36 5.71 21.66
C HIS A 259 5.30 4.73 21.14
N ARG A 260 5.74 3.72 20.38
CA ARG A 260 5.80 2.31 20.85
C ARG A 260 6.66 1.48 19.90
N GLN A 261 7.67 0.84 20.48
CA GLN A 261 8.72 0.06 19.85
C GLN A 261 8.15 -1.05 18.96
N SER A 262 8.44 -1.03 17.66
CA SER A 262 9.15 -2.17 17.09
C SER A 262 10.62 -1.76 17.16
N PRO A 263 11.50 -2.54 17.79
CA PRO A 263 12.90 -2.16 17.89
C PRO A 263 13.44 -1.93 16.48
N PRO A 264 14.38 -0.99 16.30
CA PRO A 264 15.21 -1.02 15.10
C PRO A 264 15.77 -2.44 14.97
N LEU A 265 16.09 -2.88 13.76
CA LEU A 265 16.93 -4.07 13.61
C LEU A 265 18.32 -3.69 14.14
N ILE A 266 18.43 -3.71 15.47
CA ILE A 266 19.61 -3.48 16.28
C ILE A 266 20.25 -4.86 16.37
N PRO A 267 21.42 -5.09 15.76
CA PRO A 267 22.24 -6.26 16.05
C PRO A 267 22.37 -6.43 17.58
N GLU A 268 22.32 -7.66 18.10
CA GLU A 268 22.40 -7.89 19.56
C GLU A 268 23.65 -7.25 20.19
N ASP A 269 24.69 -7.04 19.38
CA ASP A 269 25.98 -6.42 19.66
C ASP A 269 26.09 -4.93 19.24
N GLU A 270 24.99 -4.21 19.00
CA GLU A 270 25.03 -2.83 18.45
C GLU A 270 25.95 -1.86 19.20
N ALA A 271 26.05 -1.98 20.53
CA ALA A 271 26.96 -1.14 21.31
C ALA A 271 28.43 -1.39 20.94
N GLU A 272 28.80 -2.65 20.70
CA GLU A 272 30.13 -3.08 20.30
C GLU A 272 30.38 -2.75 18.82
N ARG A 273 29.39 -3.00 17.96
CA ARG A 273 29.42 -2.59 16.54
C ARG A 273 29.62 -1.08 16.39
N MET A 274 28.91 -0.26 17.16
CA MET A 274 29.09 1.20 17.14
C MET A 274 30.44 1.63 17.72
N ALA A 275 31.00 0.89 18.68
CA ALA A 275 32.37 1.10 19.12
C ALA A 275 33.36 0.80 17.99
N ALA A 276 33.13 -0.25 17.21
CA ALA A 276 33.91 -0.56 16.01
C ALA A 276 33.77 0.54 14.94
N VAL A 277 32.55 1.00 14.61
CA VAL A 277 32.32 2.11 13.65
C VAL A 277 33.11 3.36 14.06
N ARG A 278 33.09 3.71 15.35
CA ARG A 278 33.86 4.85 15.89
C ARG A 278 35.37 4.61 15.79
N ARG A 279 35.84 3.38 16.00
CA ARG A 279 37.25 2.99 15.91
C ARG A 279 37.84 3.25 14.52
N TYR A 280 37.10 2.98 13.45
CA TYR A 280 37.57 3.20 12.07
C TYR A 280 37.39 4.65 11.57
N ASN A 281 36.74 5.53 12.37
CA ASN A 281 36.54 6.95 12.06
C ASN A 281 36.00 7.21 10.63
N LEU A 282 34.92 6.53 10.27
CA LEU A 282 34.37 6.54 8.91
C LEU A 282 33.31 7.61 8.66
N LEU A 283 32.56 7.97 9.70
CA LEU A 283 31.41 8.88 9.61
C LEU A 283 31.87 10.33 9.46
N ASP A 284 31.12 11.12 8.67
CA ASP A 284 31.35 12.57 8.45
C ASP A 284 32.79 12.93 8.02
N THR A 285 33.48 12.02 7.34
CA THR A 285 34.84 12.25 6.85
C THR A 285 34.83 12.65 5.36
N PRO A 286 35.81 13.47 4.91
CA PRO A 286 35.90 13.87 3.51
C PRO A 286 35.95 12.69 2.53
N PRO A 287 35.59 12.92 1.24
CA PRO A 287 35.70 11.92 0.19
C PRO A 287 37.10 11.32 0.12
N ASP A 288 37.14 10.03 -0.17
CA ASP A 288 38.37 9.26 -0.14
C ASP A 288 38.65 8.66 -1.51
N GLY A 289 39.70 9.17 -2.15
CA GLY A 289 40.06 8.72 -3.50
C GLY A 289 40.36 7.23 -3.60
N ALA A 290 40.65 6.51 -2.49
CA ALA A 290 40.80 5.06 -2.51
C ALA A 290 39.45 4.34 -2.62
N PHE A 291 38.46 4.72 -1.81
CA PHE A 291 37.13 4.13 -1.87
C PHE A 291 36.36 4.54 -3.14
N ASP A 292 36.57 5.76 -3.63
CA ASP A 292 35.98 6.24 -4.89
C ASP A 292 36.45 5.43 -6.10
N ARG A 293 37.70 4.95 -6.08
CA ARG A 293 38.19 4.02 -7.11
C ARG A 293 37.52 2.67 -7.02
N ILE A 294 37.21 2.19 -5.81
CA ILE A 294 36.57 0.88 -5.59
C ILE A 294 35.11 0.94 -6.03
N THR A 295 34.35 1.97 -5.66
CA THR A 295 32.95 2.14 -6.11
C THR A 295 32.87 2.33 -7.62
N ALA A 296 33.76 3.12 -8.22
CA ALA A 296 33.84 3.25 -9.68
C ALA A 296 34.25 1.93 -10.38
N LEU A 297 35.14 1.14 -9.79
CA LEU A 297 35.53 -0.17 -10.32
C LEU A 297 34.37 -1.17 -10.21
N ALA A 298 33.68 -1.24 -9.08
CA ALA A 298 32.50 -2.08 -8.88
C ALA A 298 31.42 -1.74 -9.92
N ALA A 299 31.10 -0.46 -10.09
CA ALA A 299 30.13 -0.01 -11.08
C ALA A 299 30.49 -0.47 -12.51
N ARG A 300 31.78 -0.38 -12.88
CA ARG A 300 32.27 -0.82 -14.20
C ARG A 300 32.30 -2.34 -14.36
N LEU A 301 32.77 -3.08 -13.36
CA LEU A 301 32.90 -4.54 -13.44
C LEU A 301 31.53 -5.20 -13.58
N PHE A 302 30.56 -4.75 -12.80
CA PHE A 302 29.19 -5.26 -12.86
C PHE A 302 28.32 -4.53 -13.89
N SER A 303 28.87 -3.51 -14.57
CA SER A 303 28.14 -2.68 -15.53
C SER A 303 26.84 -2.09 -14.97
N VAL A 304 26.85 -1.68 -13.69
CA VAL A 304 25.69 -1.10 -12.99
C VAL A 304 25.80 0.42 -12.92
N PRO A 305 24.67 1.16 -12.84
CA PRO A 305 24.70 2.61 -12.76
C PRO A 305 25.17 3.13 -11.40
N VAL A 306 24.98 2.38 -10.31
CA VAL A 306 25.27 2.86 -8.96
C VAL A 306 26.03 1.81 -8.14
N ALA A 307 27.07 2.26 -7.43
CA ALA A 307 27.83 1.47 -6.46
C ALA A 307 28.18 2.32 -5.25
N ILE A 308 28.09 1.78 -4.04
CA ILE A 308 28.17 2.54 -2.79
C ILE A 308 28.96 1.74 -1.74
N VAL A 309 29.89 2.41 -1.06
CA VAL A 309 30.44 1.97 0.24
C VAL A 309 29.67 2.73 1.31
N SER A 310 28.85 2.02 2.06
CA SER A 310 27.98 2.58 3.09
C SER A 310 28.37 2.12 4.49
N VAL A 311 28.12 2.97 5.49
CA VAL A 311 28.36 2.71 6.92
C VAL A 311 27.06 2.98 7.67
N VAL A 312 26.65 2.06 8.53
CA VAL A 312 25.40 2.16 9.28
C VAL A 312 25.68 2.79 10.64
N ASP A 313 25.20 4.02 10.84
CA ASP A 313 25.28 4.80 12.07
C ASP A 313 24.03 4.57 12.96
N THR A 314 23.92 5.26 14.08
CA THR A 314 22.80 5.10 15.02
C THR A 314 21.44 5.49 14.44
N ASP A 315 21.41 6.52 13.59
CA ASP A 315 20.20 7.17 13.07
C ASP A 315 20.18 7.33 11.54
N ARG A 316 21.30 7.05 10.86
CA ARG A 316 21.45 7.17 9.40
C ARG A 316 22.33 6.09 8.80
N ILE A 317 22.30 5.97 7.47
CA ILE A 317 23.27 5.24 6.67
C ILE A 317 24.10 6.29 5.92
N TRP A 318 25.38 6.35 6.25
CA TRP A 318 26.34 7.29 5.67
C TRP A 318 27.03 6.66 4.45
N PHE A 319 27.09 7.37 3.31
CA PHE A 319 27.78 6.87 2.12
C PHE A 319 29.22 7.38 2.15
N LYS A 320 30.13 6.52 2.60
CA LYS A 320 31.56 6.85 2.66
C LYS A 320 32.15 7.06 1.26
N SER A 321 31.62 6.36 0.26
CA SER A 321 31.91 6.59 -1.15
C SER A 321 30.72 6.14 -2.00
N HIS A 322 30.49 6.80 -3.12
CA HIS A 322 29.42 6.46 -4.04
C HIS A 322 29.82 6.78 -5.49
N HIS A 323 29.28 6.00 -6.43
CA HIS A 323 29.37 6.25 -7.86
C HIS A 323 27.96 6.31 -8.45
N GLY A 324 27.72 7.25 -9.37
CA GLY A 324 26.46 7.35 -10.12
C GLY A 324 25.25 7.90 -9.34
N THR A 325 25.49 8.51 -8.18
CA THR A 325 24.48 9.22 -7.37
C THR A 325 25.13 10.43 -6.69
N ASP A 326 24.34 11.46 -6.39
CA ASP A 326 24.77 12.67 -5.64
C ASP A 326 24.29 12.63 -4.17
N VAL A 327 23.68 11.52 -3.74
CA VAL A 327 23.21 11.32 -2.37
C VAL A 327 24.38 10.93 -1.48
N GLU A 328 24.56 11.61 -0.34
CA GLU A 328 25.65 11.35 0.62
C GLU A 328 25.22 10.54 1.84
N GLN A 329 23.93 10.55 2.19
CA GLN A 329 23.37 9.79 3.31
C GLN A 329 21.87 9.58 3.15
N ILE A 330 21.35 8.56 3.83
CA ILE A 330 19.91 8.26 3.92
C ILE A 330 19.55 7.89 5.37
N ASP A 331 18.27 7.90 5.72
CA ASP A 331 17.80 7.47 7.04
C ASP A 331 18.08 5.97 7.28
N ARG A 332 18.28 5.59 8.56
CA ARG A 332 18.53 4.19 8.97
C ARG A 332 17.27 3.31 9.00
N ASP A 333 16.20 3.74 8.35
CA ASP A 333 14.93 2.99 8.30
C ASP A 333 15.16 1.58 7.73
N PRO A 334 14.29 0.58 8.02
CA PRO A 334 14.47 -0.80 7.53
C PRO A 334 14.61 -0.83 6.01
N GLY A 335 15.84 -1.03 5.56
CA GLY A 335 16.24 -0.85 4.17
C GLY A 335 17.32 -1.84 3.75
N LEU A 336 17.76 -1.71 2.50
CA LEU A 336 18.65 -2.67 1.86
C LEU A 336 20.04 -2.76 2.55
N CYS A 337 20.63 -1.65 2.96
CA CYS A 337 21.90 -1.72 3.69
C CYS A 337 21.70 -2.08 5.18
N ALA A 338 20.59 -1.65 5.80
CA ALA A 338 20.31 -1.93 7.22
C ALA A 338 19.97 -3.41 7.49
N SER A 339 19.43 -4.14 6.51
CA SER A 339 19.17 -5.58 6.68
C SER A 339 20.35 -6.45 6.26
N ALA A 340 21.22 -5.96 5.36
CA ALA A 340 22.45 -6.65 5.01
C ALA A 340 23.40 -6.80 6.20
N ILE A 341 23.47 -5.81 7.10
CA ILE A 341 24.38 -5.87 8.26
C ILE A 341 23.95 -6.88 9.35
N LEU A 342 22.76 -7.47 9.24
CA LEU A 342 22.20 -8.42 10.21
C LEU A 342 22.58 -9.88 9.92
N GLN A 343 23.28 -10.11 8.81
CA GLN A 343 23.73 -11.42 8.36
C GLN A 343 25.15 -11.27 7.84
N ASP A 344 25.92 -12.37 7.87
CA ASP A 344 27.33 -12.35 7.45
C ASP A 344 27.48 -12.61 5.95
N ASP A 345 26.44 -13.13 5.31
CA ASP A 345 26.44 -13.49 3.88
C ASP A 345 25.99 -12.32 2.98
N ALA A 346 26.38 -12.38 1.71
CA ALA A 346 25.94 -11.43 0.70
C ALA A 346 24.42 -11.40 0.57
N TRP A 347 23.85 -10.20 0.55
CA TRP A 347 22.41 -10.00 0.35
C TRP A 347 22.10 -9.60 -1.10
N VAL A 348 21.46 -10.50 -1.84
CA VAL A 348 21.14 -10.32 -3.26
C VAL A 348 19.63 -10.31 -3.50
N VAL A 349 19.20 -9.36 -4.33
CA VAL A 349 17.83 -9.16 -4.81
C VAL A 349 17.89 -8.95 -6.33
N SER A 350 17.56 -10.01 -7.07
CA SER A 350 17.60 -10.03 -8.55
C SER A 350 16.49 -9.23 -9.21
N ASP A 351 15.29 -9.22 -8.61
CA ASP A 351 14.15 -8.39 -9.04
C ASP A 351 13.41 -7.83 -7.82
N ALA A 352 13.67 -6.56 -7.51
CA ALA A 352 13.14 -5.90 -6.33
C ALA A 352 11.63 -5.62 -6.40
N ARG A 353 11.00 -5.68 -7.59
CA ARG A 353 9.55 -5.50 -7.76
C ARG A 353 8.78 -6.80 -7.57
N ALA A 354 9.45 -7.93 -7.71
CA ALA A 354 8.88 -9.25 -7.44
C ALA A 354 9.29 -9.81 -6.08
N ASP A 355 10.37 -9.31 -5.48
CA ASP A 355 10.90 -9.80 -4.21
C ASP A 355 10.12 -9.25 -3.00
N PRO A 356 9.44 -10.10 -2.22
CA PRO A 356 8.64 -9.68 -1.07
C PRO A 356 9.41 -8.90 -0.01
N ARG A 357 10.75 -9.06 0.06
CA ARG A 357 11.63 -8.36 1.02
C ARG A 357 11.78 -6.88 0.69
N THR A 358 11.51 -6.48 -0.56
CA THR A 358 11.81 -5.13 -1.07
C THR A 358 10.59 -4.37 -1.58
N LEU A 359 9.41 -5.01 -1.65
CA LEU A 359 8.16 -4.39 -2.12
C LEU A 359 7.76 -3.10 -1.37
N ALA A 360 8.12 -3.01 -0.09
CA ALA A 360 7.81 -1.85 0.76
C ALA A 360 8.92 -0.76 0.71
N ASN A 361 10.02 -1.00 -0.01
CA ASN A 361 11.18 -0.12 0.01
C ASN A 361 10.95 1.13 -0.87
N PRO A 362 11.13 2.35 -0.33
CA PRO A 362 10.93 3.61 -1.08
C PRO A 362 11.76 3.72 -2.36
N LEU A 363 12.93 3.08 -2.44
CA LEU A 363 13.77 3.09 -3.65
C LEU A 363 13.20 2.24 -4.79
N VAL A 364 12.36 1.24 -4.47
CA VAL A 364 11.68 0.36 -5.44
C VAL A 364 10.41 1.01 -5.97
N ALA A 365 9.59 1.57 -5.08
CA ALA A 365 8.32 2.21 -5.43
C ALA A 365 8.46 3.69 -5.88
N GLY A 366 9.59 4.33 -5.59
CA GLY A 366 9.86 5.73 -5.90
C GLY A 366 10.50 5.98 -7.27
N LYS A 367 10.80 7.26 -7.56
CA LYS A 367 11.33 7.73 -8.86
C LYS A 367 12.68 7.11 -9.28
N PHE A 368 13.44 6.54 -8.35
CA PHE A 368 14.69 5.84 -8.68
C PHE A 368 14.40 4.53 -9.43
N GLY A 369 13.27 3.88 -9.14
CA GLY A 369 12.83 2.66 -9.81
C GLY A 369 13.80 1.49 -9.63
N LEU A 370 14.31 1.28 -8.43
CA LEU A 370 15.24 0.19 -8.11
C LEU A 370 14.63 -1.16 -8.47
N GLN A 371 15.36 -1.97 -9.23
CA GLN A 371 14.95 -3.33 -9.60
C GLN A 371 16.02 -4.37 -9.26
N PHE A 372 17.27 -3.98 -9.03
CA PHE A 372 18.33 -4.89 -8.62
C PHE A 372 19.15 -4.31 -7.47
N TYR A 373 19.49 -5.15 -6.50
CA TYR A 373 20.39 -4.83 -5.40
C TYR A 373 21.27 -6.04 -5.07
N ALA A 374 22.57 -5.82 -4.90
CA ALA A 374 23.46 -6.77 -4.23
C ALA A 374 24.35 -6.02 -3.25
N GLY A 375 24.43 -6.48 -2.01
CA GLY A 375 25.23 -5.88 -0.95
C GLY A 375 26.01 -6.92 -0.17
N VAL A 376 27.30 -6.67 0.02
CA VAL A 376 28.18 -7.51 0.86
C VAL A 376 28.52 -6.73 2.15
N PRO A 377 28.37 -7.36 3.33
CA PRO A 377 28.76 -6.75 4.60
C PRO A 377 30.25 -6.38 4.66
N LEU A 378 30.55 -5.24 5.28
CA LEU A 378 31.91 -4.81 5.63
C LEU A 378 32.23 -5.33 7.03
N HIS A 379 32.75 -6.55 7.08
CA HIS A 379 32.98 -7.31 8.31
C HIS A 379 34.37 -7.06 8.89
N THR A 380 34.43 -6.66 10.17
CA THR A 380 35.69 -6.46 10.89
C THR A 380 36.30 -7.77 11.38
N ARG A 381 37.61 -7.77 11.69
CA ARG A 381 38.30 -8.94 12.26
C ARG A 381 37.71 -9.43 13.59
N ASP A 382 37.14 -8.52 14.37
CA ASP A 382 36.46 -8.80 15.64
C ASP A 382 34.97 -9.12 15.49
N GLY A 383 34.48 -9.26 14.26
CA GLY A 383 33.18 -9.88 13.99
C GLY A 383 32.02 -8.91 13.79
N HIS A 384 32.27 -7.60 13.63
CA HIS A 384 31.21 -6.59 13.53
C HIS A 384 30.98 -6.10 12.10
N ASN A 385 29.72 -5.96 11.70
CA ASN A 385 29.35 -5.42 10.39
C ASN A 385 29.23 -3.89 10.44
N LEU A 386 30.18 -3.18 9.82
CA LEU A 386 30.20 -1.71 9.83
C LEU A 386 29.15 -1.10 8.88
N GLY A 387 28.85 -1.81 7.79
CA GLY A 387 27.99 -1.38 6.70
C GLY A 387 28.12 -2.31 5.51
N THR A 388 28.01 -1.80 4.29
CA THR A 388 28.07 -2.65 3.08
C THR A 388 28.80 -1.99 1.91
N LEU A 389 29.44 -2.82 1.08
CA LEU A 389 29.68 -2.49 -0.31
C LEU A 389 28.49 -3.01 -1.12
N CYS A 390 27.75 -2.12 -1.78
CA CYS A 390 26.56 -2.50 -2.55
C CYS A 390 26.53 -1.91 -3.95
N ILE A 391 25.82 -2.61 -4.83
CA ILE A 391 25.58 -2.23 -6.22
C ILE A 391 24.07 -2.25 -6.49
N LEU A 392 23.62 -1.30 -7.31
CA LEU A 392 22.21 -1.07 -7.54
C LEU A 392 21.94 -0.84 -9.03
N ASP A 393 20.79 -1.32 -9.51
CA ASP A 393 20.31 -1.07 -10.87
C ASP A 393 18.79 -0.85 -10.93
N ARG A 394 18.35 -0.18 -11.99
CA ARG A 394 16.97 0.05 -12.37
C ARG A 394 16.40 -1.04 -13.27
N GLU A 395 17.22 -2.02 -13.65
CA GLU A 395 16.82 -3.23 -14.38
C GLU A 395 17.09 -4.46 -13.51
N PRO A 396 16.22 -5.49 -13.55
CA PRO A 396 16.46 -6.75 -12.85
C PRO A 396 17.67 -7.46 -13.46
N ARG A 397 18.42 -8.21 -12.63
CA ARG A 397 19.64 -8.88 -13.06
C ARG A 397 19.77 -10.28 -12.49
N ASP A 398 20.24 -11.18 -13.35
CA ASP A 398 20.83 -12.43 -12.91
C ASP A 398 22.19 -12.14 -12.27
N PHE A 399 22.42 -12.68 -11.08
CA PHE A 399 23.64 -12.47 -10.32
C PHE A 399 24.14 -13.83 -9.83
N THR A 400 25.29 -14.26 -10.35
CA THR A 400 25.80 -15.61 -10.12
C THR A 400 26.67 -15.67 -8.86
N ASP A 401 26.94 -16.87 -8.35
CA ASP A 401 27.88 -17.06 -7.24
C ASP A 401 29.30 -16.53 -7.56
N ALA A 402 29.68 -16.48 -8.84
CA ALA A 402 30.95 -15.89 -9.26
C ALA A 402 30.93 -14.36 -9.13
N ASP A 403 29.78 -13.73 -9.40
CA ASP A 403 29.58 -12.30 -9.22
C ASP A 403 29.56 -11.93 -7.74
N VAL A 404 28.91 -12.76 -6.90
CA VAL A 404 28.95 -12.63 -5.44
C VAL A 404 30.38 -12.67 -4.92
N ARG A 405 31.17 -13.68 -5.29
CA ARG A 405 32.59 -13.76 -4.89
C ARG A 405 33.41 -12.55 -5.34
N THR A 406 33.13 -12.04 -6.54
CA THR A 406 33.81 -10.84 -7.03
C THR A 406 33.46 -9.60 -6.20
N LEU A 407 32.19 -9.48 -5.77
CA LEU A 407 31.74 -8.38 -4.92
C LEU A 407 32.31 -8.51 -3.49
N GLU A 408 32.43 -9.74 -2.98
CA GLU A 408 33.10 -10.07 -1.71
C GLU A 408 34.58 -9.70 -1.74
N ASP A 409 35.29 -10.01 -2.82
CA ASP A 409 36.70 -9.63 -3.00
C ASP A 409 36.88 -8.11 -2.96
N LEU A 410 35.97 -7.35 -3.58
CA LEU A 410 35.99 -5.88 -3.52
C LEU A 410 35.69 -5.35 -2.11
N ALA A 411 34.75 -5.96 -1.40
CA ALA A 411 34.45 -5.61 0.00
C ALA A 411 35.66 -5.90 0.91
N ALA A 412 36.36 -7.01 0.68
CA ALA A 412 37.58 -7.35 1.39
C ALA A 412 38.71 -6.33 1.13
N ILE A 413 38.82 -5.78 -0.08
CA ILE A 413 39.77 -4.70 -0.37
C ILE A 413 39.43 -3.44 0.44
N VAL A 414 38.15 -3.07 0.55
CA VAL A 414 37.71 -1.94 1.40
C VAL A 414 38.12 -2.19 2.85
N MET A 415 37.84 -3.38 3.38
CA MET A 415 38.18 -3.72 4.77
C MET A 415 39.69 -3.75 5.01
N ASN A 416 40.49 -4.28 4.09
CA ASN A 416 41.95 -4.29 4.22
C ASN A 416 42.53 -2.86 4.29
N ASP A 417 42.00 -1.93 3.49
CA ASP A 417 42.42 -0.52 3.55
C ASP A 417 42.03 0.14 4.89
N LEU A 418 40.85 -0.18 5.43
CA LEU A 418 40.41 0.28 6.75
C LEU A 418 41.28 -0.26 7.89
N GLU A 419 41.63 -1.55 7.86
CA GLU A 419 42.53 -2.17 8.84
C GLU A 419 43.92 -1.54 8.80
N LEU A 420 44.50 -1.33 7.62
CA LEU A 420 45.81 -0.70 7.47
C LEU A 420 45.85 0.72 8.05
N ARG A 421 44.79 1.50 7.87
CA ARG A 421 44.68 2.84 8.44
C ARG A 421 44.60 2.82 9.96
N LEU A 422 43.82 1.88 10.50
CA LEU A 422 43.66 1.71 11.94
C LEU A 422 45.00 1.32 12.59
N GLU A 423 45.72 0.34 12.02
CA GLU A 423 47.05 -0.07 12.48
C GLU A 423 48.04 1.11 12.41
N GLY A 424 48.00 1.91 11.34
CA GLY A 424 48.81 3.12 11.20
C GLY A 424 48.52 4.19 12.27
N GLN A 425 47.25 4.43 12.58
CA GLN A 425 46.86 5.38 13.64
C GLN A 425 47.28 4.91 15.03
N GLN A 426 47.21 3.60 15.29
CA GLN A 426 47.67 3.00 16.56
C GLN A 426 49.19 3.08 16.71
N ALA A 427 49.95 2.84 15.64
CA ALA A 427 51.40 2.97 15.64
C ALA A 427 51.89 4.42 15.83
N LEU A 428 51.08 5.42 15.47
CA LEU A 428 51.39 6.85 15.66
C LEU A 428 50.96 7.39 17.04
N SER A 429 50.12 6.66 17.78
CA SER A 429 49.60 7.05 19.09
C SER A 429 50.22 6.28 20.27
N ALA A 430 50.99 5.23 19.99
CA ALA A 430 51.88 4.53 20.93
C ALA A 430 53.29 5.15 20.92
#